data_AF-A0A1E5SP40-F1
#
_entry.id   AF-A0A1E5SP40-F1
#
_cell.length_a   1.000
_cell.length_b   1.000
_cell.length_c   1.000
_cell.angle_alpha   90.00
_cell.angle_beta   90.00
_cell.angle_gamma   90.00
#
_symmetry.space_group_name_H-M   'P 1'
#
loop_
_entity.id
_entity.type
_entity.pdbx_description
1 polymer ?
#
loop_
_entity_poly.entity_id
_entity_poly.type
_entity_poly.pdbx_seq_one_letter_code
_entity_poly.pdbx_strand_id
1 'polypeptide(L)'
;MKKLKFISILIVIVTLQLKGQDLSQKELAMDRIKPLEQLLNLAIGNMAALNTLTTSQEIYREETKITQKKWLQHLALTAGVNYGNGIVSDQLTDGSTDNRLTYLSRQNVTYNVGLNLRLPFTEVSSRKHEIKIKKLEIERLEGLKNERKEFIRREVIRIYKDLRSCLKSMELQTEVVEANEIALKVAENFFKAGKLAMEQYRMAVDSHYTSQLELEKSKNEAWYCMRSLKELVGQSIMK
;
A
#
# COMPACT_ATOMS: atom_id res chain seq x y z
N MET A 1 -15.00 41.58 46.21
CA MET A 1 -15.85 40.67 45.40
C MET A 1 -15.19 40.08 44.13
N LYS A 2 -14.03 40.57 43.64
CA LYS A 2 -13.39 40.02 42.41
C LYS A 2 -12.55 38.73 42.63
N LYS A 3 -11.98 38.51 43.82
CA LYS A 3 -11.18 37.30 44.13
C LYS A 3 -12.01 36.01 44.22
N LEU A 4 -13.29 36.10 44.63
CA LEU A 4 -14.17 34.94 44.75
C LEU A 4 -14.58 34.34 43.38
N LYS A 5 -14.70 35.19 42.34
CA LYS A 5 -15.04 34.75 40.97
C LYS A 5 -13.87 34.05 40.27
N PHE A 6 -12.62 34.34 40.66
CA PHE A 6 -11.44 33.69 40.09
C PHE A 6 -11.27 32.27 40.64
N ILE A 7 -11.57 32.07 41.93
CA ILE A 7 -11.54 30.75 42.58
C ILE A 7 -12.63 29.83 42.01
N SER A 8 -13.84 30.35 41.73
CA SER A 8 -14.90 29.54 41.11
C SER A 8 -14.56 29.11 39.67
N ILE A 9 -13.88 29.95 38.89
CA ILE A 9 -13.44 29.60 37.52
C ILE A 9 -12.34 28.54 37.56
N LEU A 10 -11.42 28.62 38.52
CA LEU A 10 -10.36 27.62 38.69
C LEU A 10 -10.93 26.24 39.08
N ILE A 11 -11.92 26.21 39.98
CA ILE A 11 -12.60 24.97 40.38
C ILE A 11 -13.36 24.34 39.20
N VAL A 12 -14.02 25.14 38.35
CA VAL A 12 -14.72 24.64 37.17
C VAL A 12 -13.74 24.03 36.15
N ILE A 13 -12.58 24.65 35.91
CA ILE A 13 -11.56 24.13 34.99
C ILE A 13 -10.96 22.82 35.50
N VAL A 14 -10.75 22.68 36.81
CA VAL A 14 -10.25 21.42 37.43
C VAL A 14 -11.31 20.31 37.31
N THR A 15 -12.60 20.61 37.47
CA THR A 15 -13.67 19.60 37.28
C THR A 15 -13.86 19.19 35.82
N LEU A 16 -13.54 20.05 34.85
CA LEU A 16 -13.58 19.70 33.42
C LEU A 16 -12.42 18.77 33.02
N GLN A 17 -11.26 18.88 33.67
CA GLN A 17 -10.13 18.00 33.39
C GLN A 17 -10.35 16.58 33.93
N LEU A 18 -11.00 16.42 35.09
CA LEU A 18 -11.32 15.11 35.67
C LEU A 18 -12.35 14.33 34.85
N LYS A 19 -13.34 15.00 34.24
CA LYS A 19 -14.31 14.34 33.33
C LYS A 19 -13.75 13.97 31.94
N GLY A 20 -12.62 14.57 31.53
CA GLY A 20 -11.99 14.29 30.24
C GLY A 20 -11.23 12.96 30.19
N GLN A 21 -10.74 12.47 31.35
CA GLN A 21 -10.02 11.19 31.43
C GLN A 21 -10.98 9.97 31.41
N ASP A 22 -12.16 10.07 32.02
CA ASP A 22 -13.17 8.99 31.99
C ASP A 22 -13.77 8.74 30.59
N LEU A 23 -13.85 9.77 29.74
CA LEU A 23 -14.36 9.59 28.37
C LEU A 23 -13.39 8.81 27.47
N SER A 24 -12.08 8.98 27.65
CA SER A 24 -11.04 8.32 26.83
C SER A 24 -11.06 6.79 26.99
N GLN A 25 -11.35 6.31 28.21
CA GLN A 25 -11.39 4.88 28.52
C GLN A 25 -12.63 4.19 27.94
N LYS A 26 -13.76 4.91 27.87
CA LYS A 26 -15.01 4.43 27.26
C LYS A 26 -14.99 4.48 25.72
N GLU A 27 -14.06 5.23 25.14
CA GLU A 27 -13.83 5.31 23.69
C GLU A 27 -12.99 4.14 23.14
N LEU A 28 -12.24 3.44 24.00
CA LEU A 28 -11.35 2.33 23.64
C LEU A 28 -11.99 0.94 23.79
N ALA A 29 -13.32 0.82 23.72
CA ALA A 29 -13.98 -0.48 23.79
C ALA A 29 -13.90 -1.23 22.45
N MET A 30 -13.56 -2.52 22.49
CA MET A 30 -13.58 -3.42 21.31
C MET A 30 -14.90 -3.37 20.54
N ASP A 31 -16.01 -3.09 21.23
CA ASP A 31 -17.34 -3.03 20.64
C ASP A 31 -17.53 -1.87 19.64
N ARG A 32 -16.69 -0.84 19.72
CA ARG A 32 -16.65 0.28 18.76
C ARG A 32 -15.77 0.00 17.54
N ILE A 33 -14.98 -1.07 17.56
CA ILE A 33 -14.11 -1.44 16.44
C ILE A 33 -14.91 -2.24 15.42
N LYS A 34 -14.71 -1.95 14.13
CA LYS A 34 -15.33 -2.71 13.03
C LYS A 34 -14.99 -4.20 13.12
N PRO A 35 -15.90 -5.11 12.71
CA PRO A 35 -15.64 -6.54 12.72
C PRO A 35 -14.46 -6.89 11.81
N LEU A 36 -13.75 -7.97 12.16
CA LEU A 36 -12.55 -8.44 11.48
C LEU A 36 -12.73 -8.56 9.96
N GLU A 37 -13.83 -9.15 9.50
CA GLU A 37 -14.10 -9.31 8.06
C GLU A 37 -14.17 -7.97 7.31
N GLN A 38 -14.75 -6.94 7.93
CA GLN A 38 -14.81 -5.61 7.34
C GLN A 38 -13.41 -4.98 7.28
N LEU A 39 -12.61 -5.14 8.33
CA LEU A 39 -11.22 -4.65 8.36
C LEU A 39 -10.34 -5.35 7.32
N LEU A 40 -10.53 -6.65 7.10
CA LEU A 40 -9.83 -7.41 6.07
C LEU A 40 -10.14 -6.89 4.67
N ASN A 41 -11.42 -6.67 4.36
CA ASN A 41 -11.83 -6.14 3.06
C ASN A 41 -11.28 -4.73 2.81
N LEU A 42 -11.28 -3.88 3.85
CA LEU A 42 -10.70 -2.52 3.77
C LEU A 42 -9.18 -2.57 3.56
N ALA A 43 -8.47 -3.42 4.30
CA ALA A 43 -7.02 -3.56 4.18
C ALA A 43 -6.61 -4.08 2.79
N ILE A 44 -7.33 -5.07 2.25
CA ILE A 44 -7.08 -5.60 0.90
C ILE A 44 -7.41 -4.55 -0.17
N GLY A 45 -8.49 -3.78 0.00
CA GLY A 45 -8.90 -2.78 -0.99
C GLY A 45 -7.98 -1.55 -1.06
N ASN A 46 -7.31 -1.21 0.04
CA ASN A 46 -6.54 0.04 0.14
C ASN A 46 -5.03 -0.14 -0.06
N MET A 47 -4.52 -1.38 -0.03
CA MET A 47 -3.07 -1.58 0.01
C MET A 47 -2.39 -1.26 -1.33
N ALA A 48 -1.52 -0.26 -1.32
CA ALA A 48 -0.74 0.18 -2.49
C ALA A 48 0.00 -0.98 -3.17
N ALA A 49 0.53 -1.94 -2.40
CA ALA A 49 1.23 -3.11 -2.91
C ALA A 49 0.36 -4.04 -3.78
N LEU A 50 -0.97 -4.10 -3.57
CA LEU A 50 -1.86 -4.88 -4.42
C LEU A 50 -2.20 -4.14 -5.71
N ASN A 51 -2.27 -2.81 -5.65
CA ASN A 51 -2.46 -1.96 -6.82
C ASN A 51 -1.24 -2.05 -7.74
N THR A 52 -0.02 -1.99 -7.21
CA THR A 52 1.20 -2.11 -8.03
C THR A 52 1.26 -3.44 -8.78
N LEU A 53 0.92 -4.56 -8.12
CA LEU A 53 0.85 -5.87 -8.77
C LEU A 53 -0.22 -5.91 -9.87
N THR A 54 -1.38 -5.30 -9.63
CA THR A 54 -2.46 -5.21 -10.62
C THR A 54 -2.02 -4.38 -11.83
N THR A 55 -1.39 -3.22 -11.62
CA THR A 55 -0.80 -2.41 -12.68
C THR A 55 0.28 -3.19 -13.45
N SER A 56 1.14 -3.95 -12.77
CA SER A 56 2.12 -4.81 -13.45
C SER A 56 1.45 -5.86 -14.33
N GLN A 57 0.36 -6.48 -13.88
CA GLN A 57 -0.41 -7.42 -14.71
C GLN A 57 -0.98 -6.74 -15.96
N GLU A 58 -1.49 -5.51 -15.82
CA GLU A 58 -1.99 -4.72 -16.95
C GLU A 58 -0.89 -4.38 -17.96
N ILE A 59 0.30 -3.99 -17.48
CA ILE A 59 1.48 -3.76 -18.34
C ILE A 59 1.76 -5.01 -19.18
N TYR A 60 1.84 -6.20 -18.56
CA TYR A 60 2.10 -7.43 -19.31
C TYR A 60 0.95 -7.82 -20.26
N ARG A 61 -0.30 -7.46 -19.96
CA ARG A 61 -1.43 -7.63 -20.89
C ARG A 61 -1.29 -6.74 -22.11
N GLU A 62 -0.90 -5.48 -21.94
CA GLU A 62 -0.65 -4.56 -23.05
C GLU A 62 0.57 -4.99 -23.87
N GLU A 63 1.66 -5.41 -23.20
CA GLU A 63 2.83 -5.98 -23.89
C GLU A 63 2.46 -7.20 -24.71
N THR A 64 1.58 -8.07 -24.22
CA THR A 64 1.09 -9.23 -24.98
C THR A 64 0.38 -8.78 -26.27
N LYS A 65 -0.46 -7.73 -26.20
CA LYS A 65 -1.14 -7.16 -27.37
C LYS A 65 -0.14 -6.53 -28.35
N ILE A 66 0.90 -5.86 -27.84
CA ILE A 66 2.00 -5.32 -28.64
C ILE A 66 2.74 -6.47 -29.34
N THR A 67 3.13 -7.54 -28.64
CA THR A 67 3.81 -8.71 -29.21
C THR A 67 2.96 -9.39 -30.29
N GLN A 68 1.63 -9.45 -30.12
CA GLN A 68 0.74 -9.98 -31.16
C GLN A 68 0.76 -9.15 -32.45
N LYS A 69 0.88 -7.81 -32.31
CA LYS A 69 0.92 -6.85 -33.42
C LYS A 69 2.34 -6.51 -33.90
N LYS A 70 3.37 -7.06 -33.27
CA LYS A 70 4.79 -6.79 -33.57
C LYS A 70 5.14 -6.93 -35.05
N TRP A 71 4.47 -7.84 -35.77
CA TRP A 71 4.65 -8.03 -37.21
C TRP A 71 4.33 -6.77 -38.05
N LEU A 72 3.48 -5.85 -37.55
CA LEU A 72 3.17 -4.59 -38.23
C LEU A 72 4.37 -3.67 -38.32
N GLN A 73 5.37 -3.80 -37.43
CA GLN A 73 6.61 -3.02 -37.49
C GLN A 73 7.40 -3.28 -38.78
N HIS A 74 7.13 -4.40 -39.45
CA HIS A 74 7.78 -4.80 -40.69
C HIS A 74 7.07 -4.32 -41.94
N LEU A 75 5.91 -3.70 -41.79
CA LEU A 75 5.15 -3.09 -42.87
C LEU A 75 5.50 -1.60 -42.93
N ALA A 76 6.15 -1.19 -44.02
CA ALA A 76 6.49 0.20 -44.27
C ALA A 76 5.87 0.69 -45.57
N LEU A 77 5.23 1.85 -45.52
CA LEU A 77 4.84 2.59 -46.72
C LEU A 77 6.02 3.48 -47.12
N THR A 78 6.54 3.27 -48.33
CA THR A 78 7.64 4.06 -48.87
C THR A 78 7.16 4.88 -50.05
N ALA A 79 7.50 6.17 -50.04
CA ALA A 79 7.29 7.08 -51.15
C ALA A 79 8.58 7.86 -51.37
N GLY A 80 9.01 8.00 -52.61
CA GLY A 80 10.27 8.66 -52.95
C GLY A 80 10.21 9.28 -54.34
N VAL A 81 10.97 10.36 -54.50
CA VAL A 81 11.25 10.98 -55.79
C VAL A 81 12.75 11.02 -55.92
N ASN A 82 13.29 10.32 -56.92
CA ASN A 82 14.71 10.34 -57.20
C ASN A 82 14.94 11.10 -58.50
N TYR A 83 15.82 12.10 -58.45
CA TYR A 83 16.24 12.87 -59.61
C TYR A 83 17.75 12.75 -59.75
N GLY A 84 18.21 12.39 -60.95
CA GLY A 84 19.63 12.26 -61.23
C GLY A 84 19.94 12.04 -62.70
N ASN A 85 21.21 12.19 -63.03
CA ASN A 85 21.72 11.94 -64.37
C ASN A 85 22.31 10.53 -64.41
N GLY A 86 21.82 9.69 -65.32
CA GLY A 86 22.30 8.32 -65.53
C GLY A 86 22.95 8.19 -66.91
N ILE A 87 24.09 7.51 -66.97
CA ILE A 87 24.71 7.13 -68.24
C ILE A 87 24.16 5.75 -68.60
N VAL A 88 23.39 5.66 -69.68
CA VAL A 88 22.86 4.39 -70.19
C VAL A 88 23.67 3.98 -71.41
N SER A 89 24.11 2.73 -71.46
CA SER A 89 24.73 2.15 -72.66
C SER A 89 23.63 1.74 -73.62
N ASP A 90 23.66 2.31 -74.83
CA ASP A 90 22.70 2.03 -75.89
C ASP A 90 23.43 1.41 -77.09
N GLN A 91 22.80 0.40 -77.71
CA GLN A 91 23.36 -0.33 -78.84
C GLN A 91 22.54 0.02 -80.08
N LEU A 92 22.97 1.04 -80.82
CA LEU A 92 22.36 1.39 -82.09
C LEU A 92 22.70 0.31 -83.12
N THR A 93 21.70 -0.49 -83.47
CA THR A 93 21.75 -1.39 -84.63
C THR A 93 21.20 -0.62 -85.83
N ASP A 94 22.06 0.13 -86.51
CA ASP A 94 21.75 0.54 -87.88
C ASP A 94 22.04 -0.67 -88.79
N GLY A 95 21.20 -0.90 -89.79
CA GLY A 95 21.08 -2.14 -90.56
C GLY A 95 22.31 -2.57 -91.38
N SER A 96 23.49 -2.02 -91.10
CA SER A 96 24.78 -2.39 -91.66
C SER A 96 25.80 -2.62 -90.52
N THR A 97 25.96 -3.88 -90.14
CA THR A 97 27.09 -4.56 -89.48
C THR A 97 28.19 -3.74 -88.78
N ASP A 98 27.86 -2.74 -87.96
CA ASP A 98 28.81 -2.15 -87.00
C ASP A 98 28.10 -1.84 -85.67
N ASN A 99 28.37 -2.65 -84.65
CA ASN A 99 27.79 -2.50 -83.32
C ASN A 99 28.56 -1.44 -82.54
N ARG A 100 28.17 -0.17 -82.67
CA ARG A 100 28.81 0.94 -81.95
C ARG A 100 28.17 1.15 -80.57
N LEU A 101 28.88 0.78 -79.50
CA LEU A 101 28.50 1.09 -78.12
C LEU A 101 28.53 2.61 -77.89
N THR A 102 27.37 3.23 -77.66
CA THR A 102 27.25 4.67 -77.40
C THR A 102 26.77 4.89 -75.97
N TYR A 103 27.41 5.81 -75.25
CA TYR A 103 27.01 6.19 -73.90
C TYR A 103 26.19 7.48 -73.96
N LEU A 104 24.91 7.40 -73.56
CA LEU A 104 24.02 8.55 -73.53
C LEU A 104 23.78 8.98 -72.08
N SER A 105 24.09 10.24 -71.77
CA SER A 105 23.74 10.86 -70.49
C SER A 105 22.28 11.29 -70.54
N ARG A 106 21.43 10.65 -69.75
CA ARG A 106 20.00 10.97 -69.66
C ARG A 106 19.65 11.45 -68.27
N GLN A 107 18.88 12.54 -68.22
CA GLN A 107 18.32 13.04 -66.98
C GLN A 107 17.02 12.31 -66.70
N ASN A 108 16.96 11.60 -65.58
CA ASN A 108 15.84 10.74 -65.23
C ASN A 108 15.23 11.19 -63.89
N VAL A 109 13.92 11.35 -63.87
CA VAL A 109 13.12 11.51 -62.65
C VAL A 109 12.34 10.21 -62.44
N THR A 110 12.46 9.60 -61.28
CA THR A 110 11.69 8.40 -60.91
C THR A 110 10.88 8.66 -59.66
N TYR A 111 9.58 8.38 -59.74
CA TYR A 111 8.66 8.42 -58.61
C TYR A 111 8.40 6.98 -58.20
N ASN A 112 8.61 6.65 -56.94
CA ASN A 112 8.30 5.33 -56.40
C ASN A 112 7.32 5.47 -55.23
N VAL A 113 6.24 4.71 -55.27
CA VAL A 113 5.33 4.52 -54.14
C VAL A 113 5.15 3.01 -53.99
N GLY A 114 5.44 2.47 -52.81
CA GLY A 114 5.40 1.04 -52.59
C GLY A 114 5.16 0.67 -51.13
N LEU A 115 4.67 -0.54 -50.93
CA LEU A 115 4.61 -1.17 -49.62
C LEU A 115 5.80 -2.14 -49.51
N ASN A 116 6.57 -2.01 -48.43
CA ASN A 116 7.67 -2.91 -48.11
C ASN A 116 7.26 -3.79 -46.92
N LEU A 117 7.33 -5.11 -47.10
CA LEU A 117 7.07 -6.09 -46.04
C LEU A 117 8.31 -6.97 -45.86
N ARG A 118 8.97 -6.87 -44.70
CA ARG A 118 10.15 -7.67 -44.36
C ARG A 118 9.86 -8.59 -43.18
N LEU A 119 9.50 -9.85 -43.42
CA LEU A 119 9.20 -10.80 -42.33
C LEU A 119 10.39 -11.74 -42.05
N PRO A 120 11.20 -11.50 -40.99
CA PRO A 120 12.23 -12.44 -40.59
C PRO A 120 11.60 -13.71 -40.00
N PHE A 121 11.99 -14.88 -40.54
CA PHE A 121 11.46 -16.18 -40.13
C PHE A 121 11.66 -16.47 -38.63
N THR A 122 12.79 -16.03 -38.07
CA THR A 122 13.14 -16.19 -36.65
C THR A 122 12.10 -15.55 -35.73
N GLU A 123 11.60 -14.36 -36.09
CA GLU A 123 10.62 -13.63 -35.29
C GLU A 123 9.22 -14.24 -35.37
N VAL A 124 8.85 -14.79 -36.52
CA VAL A 124 7.57 -15.50 -36.68
C VAL A 124 7.53 -16.75 -35.81
N SER A 125 8.64 -17.49 -35.77
CA SER A 125 8.79 -18.69 -34.93
C SER A 125 8.88 -18.36 -33.43
N SER A 126 9.67 -17.34 -33.05
CA SER A 126 9.85 -16.95 -31.64
C SER A 126 8.60 -16.31 -31.01
N ARG A 127 7.73 -15.66 -31.80
CA ARG A 127 6.55 -14.93 -31.31
C ARG A 127 5.65 -15.76 -30.39
N LYS A 128 5.44 -17.05 -30.70
CA LYS A 128 4.62 -17.93 -29.85
C LYS A 128 5.24 -18.10 -28.46
N HIS A 129 6.55 -18.23 -28.40
CA HIS A 129 7.29 -18.34 -27.14
C HIS A 129 7.31 -17.02 -26.38
N GLU A 130 7.49 -15.88 -27.06
CA GLU A 130 7.40 -14.55 -26.45
C GLU A 130 6.03 -14.33 -25.78
N ILE A 131 4.94 -14.64 -26.48
CA ILE A 131 3.58 -14.55 -25.92
C ILE A 131 3.39 -15.51 -24.73
N LYS A 132 3.92 -16.74 -24.82
CA LYS A 132 3.83 -17.70 -23.72
C LYS A 132 4.55 -17.19 -22.47
N ILE A 133 5.74 -16.60 -22.62
CA ILE A 133 6.51 -16.01 -21.52
C ILE A 133 5.70 -14.89 -20.84
N LYS A 134 5.12 -13.97 -21.61
CA LYS A 134 4.30 -12.87 -21.06
C LYS A 134 3.06 -13.38 -20.32
N LYS A 135 2.44 -14.46 -20.80
CA LYS A 135 1.31 -15.10 -20.11
C LYS A 135 1.72 -15.77 -18.79
N LEU A 136 2.84 -16.50 -18.77
CA LEU A 136 3.39 -17.10 -17.56
C LEU A 136 3.74 -16.04 -16.52
N GLU A 137 4.21 -14.87 -16.96
CA GLU A 137 4.51 -13.75 -16.08
C GLU A 137 3.24 -13.15 -15.45
N ILE A 138 2.14 -13.05 -16.20
CA ILE A 138 0.83 -12.65 -15.65
C ILE A 138 0.36 -13.64 -14.57
N GLU A 139 0.54 -14.95 -14.81
CA GLU A 139 0.20 -16.01 -13.86
C GLU A 139 1.07 -15.93 -12.60
N ARG A 140 2.37 -15.69 -12.75
CA ARG A 140 3.30 -15.45 -11.64
C ARG A 140 2.87 -14.27 -10.79
N LEU A 141 2.49 -13.15 -11.42
CA LEU A 141 1.99 -11.96 -10.73
C LEU A 141 0.66 -12.21 -10.01
N GLU A 142 -0.22 -13.04 -10.56
CA GLU A 142 -1.46 -13.45 -9.88
C GLU A 142 -1.15 -14.28 -8.62
N GLY A 143 -0.18 -15.20 -8.72
CA GLY A 143 0.33 -15.95 -7.58
C GLY A 143 0.86 -15.04 -6.47
N LEU A 144 1.73 -14.08 -6.81
CA LEU A 144 2.26 -13.09 -5.88
C LEU A 144 1.16 -12.22 -5.25
N LYS A 145 0.14 -11.85 -6.03
CA LYS A 145 -1.01 -11.07 -5.54
C LYS A 145 -1.80 -11.86 -4.50
N ASN A 146 -2.01 -13.16 -4.72
CA ASN A 146 -2.70 -14.03 -3.76
C ASN A 146 -1.86 -14.28 -2.51
N GLU A 147 -0.56 -14.55 -2.65
CA GLU A 147 0.37 -14.64 -1.51
C GLU A 147 0.34 -13.35 -0.68
N ARG A 148 0.36 -12.20 -1.34
CA ARG A 148 0.30 -10.90 -0.67
C ARG A 148 -1.02 -10.68 0.06
N LYS A 149 -2.16 -11.04 -0.54
CA LYS A 149 -3.46 -11.01 0.13
C LYS A 149 -3.43 -11.88 1.39
N GLU A 150 -2.96 -13.11 1.29
CA GLU A 150 -2.89 -14.02 2.45
C GLU A 150 -1.96 -13.49 3.56
N PHE A 151 -0.83 -12.90 3.19
CA PHE A 151 0.05 -12.21 4.14
C PHE A 151 -0.69 -11.09 4.88
N ILE A 152 -1.38 -10.20 4.14
CA ILE A 152 -2.17 -9.10 4.72
C ILE A 152 -3.25 -9.64 5.64
N ARG A 153 -3.97 -10.69 5.23
CA ARG A 153 -5.01 -11.31 6.05
C ARG A 153 -4.45 -11.78 7.39
N ARG A 154 -3.33 -12.53 7.36
CA ARG A 154 -2.67 -13.00 8.59
C ARG A 154 -2.19 -11.85 9.47
N GLU A 155 -1.65 -10.79 8.88
CA GLU A 155 -1.17 -9.63 9.62
C GLU A 155 -2.31 -8.88 10.32
N VAL A 156 -3.41 -8.61 9.60
CA VAL A 156 -4.61 -7.96 10.16
C VAL A 156 -5.19 -8.80 11.30
N ILE A 157 -5.31 -10.12 11.11
CA ILE A 157 -5.82 -11.03 12.15
C ILE A 157 -4.93 -10.98 13.40
N ARG A 158 -3.61 -11.00 13.23
CA ARG A 158 -2.65 -10.94 14.34
C ARG A 158 -2.81 -9.65 15.12
N ILE A 159 -2.71 -8.50 14.45
CA ILE A 159 -2.80 -7.19 15.10
C ILE A 159 -4.19 -6.99 15.74
N TYR A 160 -5.26 -7.47 15.11
CA TYR A 160 -6.60 -7.43 15.69
C TYR A 160 -6.68 -8.23 17.00
N LYS A 161 -6.09 -9.42 17.05
CA LYS A 161 -5.99 -10.23 18.27
C LYS A 161 -5.15 -9.54 19.34
N ASP A 162 -4.02 -8.96 18.95
CA ASP A 162 -3.12 -8.24 19.87
C ASP A 162 -3.83 -7.02 20.47
N LEU A 163 -4.53 -6.25 19.65
CA LEU A 163 -5.35 -5.12 20.12
C LEU A 163 -6.41 -5.56 21.12
N ARG A 164 -7.14 -6.65 20.85
CA ARG A 164 -8.11 -7.20 21.79
C ARG A 164 -7.46 -7.57 23.12
N SER A 165 -6.25 -8.13 23.08
CA SER A 165 -5.48 -8.48 24.27
C SER A 165 -5.05 -7.24 25.05
N CYS A 166 -4.50 -6.22 24.38
CA CYS A 166 -4.07 -4.97 25.03
C CYS A 166 -5.25 -4.22 25.64
N LEU A 167 -6.40 -4.17 24.97
CA LEU A 167 -7.61 -3.57 25.53
C LEU A 167 -8.10 -4.33 26.76
N LYS A 168 -8.05 -5.67 26.76
CA LYS A 168 -8.41 -6.45 27.94
C LYS A 168 -7.42 -6.25 29.09
N SER A 169 -6.12 -6.16 28.80
CA SER A 169 -5.08 -5.84 29.78
C SER A 169 -5.33 -4.47 30.42
N MET A 170 -5.67 -3.46 29.61
CA MET A 170 -5.98 -2.12 30.08
C MET A 170 -7.21 -2.11 30.99
N GLU A 171 -8.27 -2.84 30.62
CA GLU A 171 -9.46 -3.01 31.46
C GLU A 171 -9.12 -3.63 32.82
N LEU A 172 -8.40 -4.76 32.84
CA LEU A 172 -7.99 -5.42 34.08
C LEU A 172 -7.11 -4.53 34.95
N GLN A 173 -6.16 -3.80 34.35
CA GLN A 173 -5.29 -2.91 35.12
C GLN A 173 -6.04 -1.71 35.69
N THR A 174 -7.15 -1.31 35.05
CA THR A 174 -8.06 -0.30 35.59
C THR A 174 -8.72 -0.82 36.86
N GLU A 175 -9.27 -2.03 36.83
CA GLU A 175 -9.88 -2.69 38.00
C GLU A 175 -8.85 -2.84 39.15
N VAL A 176 -7.59 -3.16 38.84
CA VAL A 176 -6.51 -3.26 39.83
C VAL A 176 -6.22 -1.91 40.49
N VAL A 177 -6.16 -0.82 39.72
CA VAL A 177 -5.96 0.54 40.27
C VAL A 177 -7.12 0.93 41.18
N GLU A 178 -8.36 0.66 40.78
CA GLU A 178 -9.56 0.92 41.59
C GLU A 178 -9.53 0.13 42.91
N ALA A 179 -9.18 -1.16 42.85
CA ALA A 179 -9.05 -2.01 44.03
C ALA A 179 -7.96 -1.50 44.99
N ASN A 180 -6.79 -1.12 44.46
CA ASN A 180 -5.69 -0.58 45.24
C ASN A 180 -6.01 0.80 45.83
N GLU A 181 -6.79 1.63 45.12
CA GLU A 181 -7.27 2.90 45.64
C GLU A 181 -8.19 2.70 46.86
N ILE A 182 -9.12 1.73 46.78
CA ILE A 182 -9.99 1.36 47.90
C ILE A 182 -9.15 0.84 49.07
N ALA A 183 -8.20 -0.07 48.80
CA ALA A 183 -7.30 -0.63 49.82
C ALA A 183 -6.47 0.45 50.50
N LEU A 184 -5.94 1.41 49.75
CA LEU A 184 -5.20 2.55 50.28
C LEU A 184 -6.07 3.43 51.19
N LYS A 185 -7.31 3.75 50.79
CA LYS A 185 -8.25 4.50 51.63
C LYS A 185 -8.55 3.78 52.95
N VAL A 186 -8.72 2.47 52.89
CA VAL A 186 -8.94 1.63 54.09
C VAL A 186 -7.68 1.65 54.98
N ALA A 187 -6.50 1.44 54.40
CA ALA A 187 -5.23 1.47 55.12
C ALA A 187 -4.96 2.83 55.78
N GLU A 188 -5.26 3.93 55.09
CA GLU A 188 -5.15 5.30 55.61
C GLU A 188 -6.04 5.50 56.85
N ASN A 189 -7.28 5.01 56.80
CA ASN A 189 -8.21 5.09 57.93
C ASN A 189 -7.73 4.28 59.15
N PHE A 190 -7.24 3.06 58.94
CA PHE A 190 -6.71 2.24 60.04
C PHE A 190 -5.39 2.81 60.61
N PHE A 191 -4.53 3.37 59.77
CA PHE A 191 -3.30 4.03 60.19
C PHE A 191 -3.59 5.27 61.05
N LYS A 192 -4.52 6.14 60.61
CA LYS A 192 -4.97 7.31 61.39
C LYS A 192 -5.58 6.92 62.74
N ALA A 193 -6.23 5.76 62.82
CA ALA A 193 -6.77 5.21 64.06
C ALA A 193 -5.71 4.54 64.97
N GLY A 194 -4.43 4.51 64.56
CA GLY A 194 -3.35 3.84 65.30
C GLY A 194 -3.40 2.31 65.25
N LYS A 195 -4.21 1.73 64.36
CA LYS A 195 -4.47 0.29 64.26
C LYS A 195 -3.64 -0.41 63.17
N LEU A 196 -2.82 0.33 62.42
CA LEU A 196 -1.98 -0.18 61.34
C LEU A 196 -0.55 0.32 61.53
N ALA A 197 0.44 -0.52 61.24
CA ALA A 197 1.85 -0.12 61.29
C ALA A 197 2.23 0.77 60.08
N MET A 198 3.20 1.67 60.26
CA MET A 198 3.68 2.56 59.19
C MET A 198 4.16 1.80 57.95
N GLU A 199 4.88 0.69 58.12
CA GLU A 199 5.35 -0.12 56.99
C GLU A 199 4.19 -0.69 56.16
N GLN A 200 3.11 -1.14 56.82
CA GLN A 200 1.94 -1.67 56.12
C GLN A 200 1.19 -0.57 55.34
N TYR A 201 1.12 0.64 55.90
CA TYR A 201 0.59 1.79 55.20
C TYR A 201 1.45 2.15 53.97
N ARG A 202 2.78 2.19 54.12
CA ARG A 202 3.71 2.45 53.02
C ARG A 202 3.58 1.41 51.90
N MET A 203 3.42 0.13 52.23
CA MET A 203 3.18 -0.92 51.23
C MET A 203 1.89 -0.66 50.42
N ALA A 204 0.81 -0.22 51.05
CA ALA A 204 -0.43 0.11 50.35
C ALA A 204 -0.25 1.32 49.40
N VAL A 205 0.51 2.33 49.83
CA VAL A 205 0.89 3.49 49.01
C VAL A 205 1.74 3.05 47.81
N ASP A 206 2.80 2.27 48.04
CA ASP A 206 3.70 1.77 47.00
C ASP A 206 2.94 0.90 45.98
N SER A 207 2.03 0.04 46.44
CA SER A 207 1.18 -0.81 45.59
C SER A 207 0.25 0.03 44.69
N HIS A 208 -0.38 1.07 45.25
CA HIS A 208 -1.24 1.97 44.47
C HIS A 208 -0.46 2.68 43.36
N TYR A 209 0.68 3.30 43.67
CA TYR A 209 1.50 3.98 42.65
C TYR A 209 2.07 3.02 41.61
N THR A 210 2.47 1.81 42.01
CA THR A 210 2.93 0.78 41.06
C THR A 210 1.81 0.37 40.10
N SER A 211 0.59 0.17 40.60
CA SER A 211 -0.55 -0.18 39.75
C SER A 211 -0.93 0.95 38.78
N GLN A 212 -0.83 2.22 39.19
CA GLN A 212 -1.03 3.36 38.28
C GLN A 212 0.01 3.39 37.17
N LEU A 213 1.29 3.16 37.49
CA LEU A 213 2.35 3.10 36.50
C LEU A 213 2.11 1.99 35.47
N GLU A 214 1.67 0.82 35.93
CA GLU A 214 1.30 -0.29 35.05
C GLU A 214 0.08 0.02 34.18
N LEU A 215 -0.93 0.74 34.71
CA LEU A 215 -2.09 1.18 33.93
C LEU A 215 -1.67 2.11 32.78
N GLU A 216 -0.79 3.07 33.06
CA GLU A 216 -0.29 3.99 32.03
C GLU A 216 0.53 3.25 30.95
N LYS A 217 1.30 2.21 31.32
CA LYS A 217 1.96 1.34 30.33
C LYS A 217 0.93 0.62 29.46
N SER A 218 -0.08 0.01 30.07
CA SER A 218 -1.13 -0.73 29.35
C SER A 218 -1.95 0.16 28.40
N LYS A 219 -2.24 1.40 28.80
CA LYS A 219 -2.87 2.42 27.93
C LYS A 219 -2.01 2.73 26.70
N ASN A 220 -0.69 2.90 26.89
CA ASN A 220 0.23 3.18 25.79
C ASN A 220 0.32 1.99 24.81
N GLU A 221 0.35 0.75 25.32
CA GLU A 221 0.32 -0.46 24.49
C GLU A 221 -0.98 -0.58 23.69
N ALA A 222 -2.13 -0.36 24.33
CA ALA A 222 -3.42 -0.33 23.65
C ALA A 222 -3.48 0.73 22.54
N TRP A 223 -2.97 1.93 22.81
CA TRP A 223 -2.85 2.99 21.81
C TRP A 223 -1.98 2.58 20.63
N TYR A 224 -0.82 1.94 20.90
CA TYR A 224 0.09 1.46 19.87
C TYR A 224 -0.58 0.42 18.97
N CYS A 225 -1.19 -0.62 19.55
CA CYS A 225 -1.89 -1.65 18.78
C CYS A 225 -3.04 -1.07 17.93
N MET A 226 -3.78 -0.11 18.49
CA MET A 226 -4.86 0.59 17.77
C MET A 226 -4.30 1.36 16.58
N ARG A 227 -3.19 2.07 16.79
CA ARG A 227 -2.52 2.84 15.74
C ARG A 227 -1.96 1.94 14.64
N SER A 228 -1.30 0.85 15.00
CA SER A 228 -0.78 -0.14 14.05
C SER A 228 -1.89 -0.76 13.19
N LEU A 229 -3.04 -1.11 13.80
CA LEU A 229 -4.18 -1.63 13.05
C LEU A 229 -4.73 -0.60 12.07
N LYS A 230 -4.86 0.66 12.52
CA LYS A 230 -5.33 1.76 11.68
C LYS A 230 -4.41 2.01 10.50
N GLU A 231 -3.10 1.98 10.72
CA GLU A 231 -2.11 2.16 9.65
C GLU A 231 -2.13 1.02 8.63
N LEU A 232 -2.29 -0.23 9.10
CA LEU A 232 -2.38 -1.38 8.20
C LEU A 232 -3.64 -1.37 7.33
N VAL A 233 -4.78 -0.95 7.89
CA VAL A 233 -6.06 -0.83 7.16
C VAL A 233 -6.08 0.43 6.28
N GLY A 234 -5.38 1.49 6.71
CA GLY A 234 -5.27 2.77 6.02
C GLY A 234 -6.57 3.59 5.99
N GLN A 235 -7.55 3.25 6.83
CA GLN A 235 -8.82 3.96 7.01
C GLN A 235 -9.26 3.96 8.49
N SER A 236 -10.37 4.63 8.80
CA SER A 236 -10.96 4.57 10.15
C SER A 236 -11.46 3.17 10.48
N ILE A 237 -10.95 2.62 11.58
CA ILE A 237 -11.27 1.31 12.14
C ILE A 237 -12.44 1.36 13.14
N MET A 238 -12.85 2.56 13.54
CA MET A 238 -14.03 2.79 14.39
C MET A 238 -15.30 2.68 13.54
N LYS A 239 -16.34 2.08 14.11
CA LYS A 239 -17.69 2.00 13.53
C LYS A 239 -18.27 3.38 13.27
#